data_AF-A0A9P9LKC4-F1
#
_entry.id   AF-A0A9P9LKC4-F1
#
_cell.length_a   1.000
_cell.length_b   1.000
_cell.length_c   1.000
_cell.angle_alpha   90.00
_cell.angle_beta   90.00
_cell.angle_gamma   90.00
#
_symmetry.space_group_name_H-M   'P 1'
#
loop_
_entity.id
_entity.type
_entity.pdbx_description
1 polymer ?
#
loop_
_entity_poly.entity_id
_entity_poly.type
_entity_poly.pdbx_seq_one_letter_code
_entity_poly.pdbx_strand_id
1 'polypeptide(L)'
;DFFARISSCPELVIEIMKCMDPHSLLSLYCIHKHVHDILNGHLTHAMNLCANQQAPEAARIYPFTLYESLCVRDPVGRLHPTQPDKVRMVPSIRWLQMVVHREKTIRDILACLARQGHRTPPEMNLTLKKMWLVMDIATSARRVQVMHSAYFTALDIFNIQMFVVKLDMRFNDPIDGPGEDHLRKLMLGQRGLTPLCKLLKRTRFTETEEIIKAAVRYDWEVKPEHRQYSIMGIPPEEIGVGHLEGWGKGRVHLYRPDELVVREAVRRRLDLKNHIMGMMLWGYVDPVTGKDTPATEEEMYMSDDGSKE
;
A
#
# COMPACT_ATOMS: atom_id res chain seq x y z
N ASP A 1 4.64 -10.38 43.62
CA ASP A 1 5.09 -10.46 42.23
C ASP A 1 3.99 -9.97 41.29
N PHE A 2 3.98 -8.66 40.99
CA PHE A 2 2.90 -7.97 40.27
C PHE A 2 2.92 -8.30 38.78
N PHE A 3 4.12 -8.34 38.17
CA PHE A 3 4.30 -8.65 36.77
C PHE A 3 3.89 -10.08 36.44
N ALA A 4 4.22 -11.07 37.29
CA ALA A 4 3.78 -12.45 37.11
C ALA A 4 2.24 -12.61 37.13
N ARG A 5 1.53 -11.81 37.93
CA ARG A 5 0.05 -11.81 37.99
C ARG A 5 -0.57 -11.11 36.76
N ILE A 6 0.05 -10.04 36.27
CA ILE A 6 -0.37 -9.39 35.01
C ILE A 6 -0.18 -10.33 33.81
N SER A 7 0.95 -11.03 33.74
CA SER A 7 1.22 -12.02 32.69
C SER A 7 0.27 -13.22 32.69
N SER A 8 -0.52 -13.39 33.75
CA SER A 8 -1.51 -14.47 33.88
C SER A 8 -2.92 -14.05 33.44
N CYS A 9 -3.16 -12.77 33.15
CA CYS A 9 -4.44 -12.24 32.72
C CYS A 9 -4.40 -11.96 31.20
N PRO A 10 -5.07 -12.77 30.36
CA PRO A 10 -5.06 -12.59 28.90
C PRO A 10 -5.48 -11.20 28.46
N GLU A 11 -6.46 -10.62 29.14
CA GLU A 11 -7.03 -9.30 28.84
C GLU A 11 -5.96 -8.20 28.98
N LEU A 12 -5.21 -8.19 30.09
CA LEU A 12 -4.16 -7.20 30.32
C LEU A 12 -3.01 -7.34 29.33
N VAL A 13 -2.62 -8.58 29.00
CA VAL A 13 -1.60 -8.83 27.98
C VAL A 13 -2.05 -8.27 26.63
N ILE A 14 -3.30 -8.53 26.24
CA ILE A 14 -3.85 -8.04 24.98
C ILE A 14 -3.96 -6.51 24.98
N GLU A 15 -4.37 -5.87 26.08
CA GLU A 15 -4.39 -4.39 26.18
C GLU A 15 -3.00 -3.78 26.02
N ILE A 16 -1.97 -4.35 26.66
CA ILE A 16 -0.58 -3.89 26.49
C ILE A 16 -0.16 -4.00 25.03
N MET A 17 -0.48 -5.12 24.38
CA MET A 17 -0.11 -5.37 22.99
C MET A 17 -0.71 -4.38 21.99
N LYS A 18 -1.91 -3.85 22.24
CA LYS A 18 -2.53 -2.84 21.37
C LYS A 18 -1.65 -1.61 21.21
N CYS A 19 -0.96 -1.23 22.28
CA CYS A 19 -0.11 -0.05 22.37
C CYS A 19 1.31 -0.29 21.82
N MET A 20 1.66 -1.54 21.50
CA MET A 20 2.99 -1.91 21.02
C MET A 20 3.05 -1.90 19.50
N ASP A 21 4.18 -1.47 18.95
CA ASP A 21 4.46 -1.67 17.54
C ASP A 21 4.61 -3.17 17.21
N PRO A 22 4.37 -3.58 15.95
CA PRO A 22 4.45 -4.99 15.58
C PRO A 22 5.82 -5.67 15.79
N HIS A 23 6.93 -4.93 15.81
CA HIS A 23 8.26 -5.51 16.08
C HIS A 23 8.46 -5.79 17.56
N SER A 24 8.10 -4.85 18.44
CA SER A 24 8.13 -5.07 19.88
C SER A 24 7.20 -6.20 20.29
N LEU A 25 6.02 -6.29 19.67
CA LEU A 25 5.07 -7.38 19.85
C LEU A 25 5.68 -8.74 19.49
N LEU A 26 6.34 -8.83 18.32
CA LEU A 26 7.03 -10.04 17.88
C LEU A 26 8.15 -10.44 18.85
N SER A 27 8.96 -9.48 19.28
CA SER A 27 10.01 -9.73 20.27
C SER A 27 9.46 -10.28 21.57
N LEU A 28 8.38 -9.69 22.10
CA LEU A 28 7.72 -10.16 23.31
C LEU A 28 7.13 -11.57 23.14
N TYR A 29 6.50 -11.84 21.99
CA TYR A 29 5.97 -13.16 21.62
C TYR A 29 7.06 -14.24 21.58
N CYS A 30 8.27 -13.90 21.12
CA CYS A 30 9.39 -14.83 21.02
C CYS A 30 10.12 -15.03 22.36
N ILE A 31 10.19 -14.01 23.22
CA ILE A 31 10.99 -14.04 24.45
C ILE A 31 10.20 -14.63 25.62
N HIS A 32 8.90 -14.32 25.76
CA HIS A 32 8.14 -14.64 26.96
C HIS A 32 7.14 -15.79 26.75
N LYS A 33 7.44 -16.96 27.32
CA LYS A 33 6.61 -18.18 27.18
C LYS A 33 5.13 -17.97 27.53
N HIS A 34 4.81 -17.29 28.63
CA HIS A 34 3.40 -17.08 29.00
C HIS A 34 2.67 -16.19 27.99
N VAL A 35 3.36 -15.21 27.40
CA VAL A 35 2.74 -14.33 26.38
C VAL A 35 2.53 -15.14 25.10
N HIS A 36 3.50 -15.98 24.73
CA HIS A 36 3.39 -16.91 23.62
C HIS A 36 2.16 -17.84 23.77
N ASP A 37 1.99 -18.47 24.93
CA ASP A 37 0.90 -19.40 25.21
C ASP A 37 -0.47 -18.70 25.19
N ILE A 38 -0.59 -17.53 25.83
CA ILE A 38 -1.81 -16.71 25.84
C ILE A 38 -2.20 -16.29 24.43
N LEU A 39 -1.23 -15.84 23.63
CA LEU A 39 -1.47 -15.38 22.27
C LEU A 39 -1.87 -16.49 21.34
N ASN A 40 -1.21 -17.64 21.42
CA ASN A 40 -1.60 -18.82 20.66
C ASN A 40 -3.06 -19.19 20.97
N GLY A 41 -3.49 -19.04 22.23
CA GLY A 41 -4.89 -19.19 22.65
C GLY A 41 -5.87 -18.24 21.98
N HIS A 42 -5.47 -16.99 21.69
CA HIS A 42 -6.37 -15.89 21.30
C HIS A 42 -5.94 -15.14 20.03
N LEU A 43 -5.14 -15.77 19.16
CA LEU A 43 -4.40 -15.08 18.10
C LEU A 43 -5.30 -14.26 17.16
N THR A 44 -6.43 -14.84 16.70
CA THR A 44 -7.40 -14.12 15.86
C THR A 44 -7.94 -12.87 16.54
N HIS A 45 -8.29 -12.97 17.81
CA HIS A 45 -8.85 -11.85 18.56
C HIS A 45 -7.79 -10.77 18.79
N ALA A 46 -6.62 -11.17 19.30
CA ALA A 46 -5.51 -10.27 19.58
C ALA A 46 -5.05 -9.50 18.33
N MET A 47 -4.85 -10.19 17.19
CA MET A 47 -4.39 -9.56 15.95
C MET A 47 -5.41 -8.57 15.39
N ASN A 48 -6.70 -8.94 15.35
CA ASN A 48 -7.75 -8.04 14.88
C ASN A 48 -7.88 -6.81 15.79
N LEU A 49 -7.74 -7.00 17.10
CA LEU A 49 -7.85 -5.91 18.06
C LEU A 49 -6.68 -4.93 17.96
N CYS A 50 -5.45 -5.45 17.79
CA CYS A 50 -4.28 -4.62 17.52
C CYS A 50 -4.42 -3.88 16.18
N ALA A 51 -4.87 -4.56 15.13
CA ALA A 51 -5.07 -3.95 13.81
C ALA A 51 -6.13 -2.84 13.85
N ASN A 52 -7.25 -3.07 14.54
CA ASN A 52 -8.30 -2.06 14.69
C ASN A 52 -7.86 -0.85 15.52
N GLN A 53 -6.97 -1.04 16.50
CA GLN A 53 -6.41 0.07 17.28
C GLN A 53 -5.39 0.89 16.48
N GLN A 54 -4.46 0.22 15.80
CA GLN A 54 -3.30 0.86 15.17
C GLN A 54 -3.60 1.37 13.76
N ALA A 55 -4.52 0.71 13.04
CA ALA A 55 -4.78 0.95 11.63
C ALA A 55 -6.23 0.58 11.25
N PRO A 56 -7.24 1.25 11.83
CA PRO A 56 -8.65 0.86 11.74
C PRO A 56 -9.17 0.77 10.30
N GLU A 57 -8.78 1.71 9.43
CA GLU A 57 -9.19 1.67 8.03
C GLU A 57 -8.48 0.57 7.26
N ALA A 58 -7.15 0.46 7.39
CA ALA A 58 -6.39 -0.60 6.73
C ALA A 58 -6.87 -2.00 7.16
N ALA A 59 -7.21 -2.21 8.44
CA ALA A 59 -7.74 -3.47 8.95
C ALA A 59 -9.05 -3.89 8.25
N ARG A 60 -9.91 -2.92 7.93
CA ARG A 60 -11.16 -3.16 7.17
C ARG A 60 -10.90 -3.45 5.70
N ILE A 61 -9.92 -2.78 5.09
CA ILE A 61 -9.60 -2.91 3.67
C ILE A 61 -8.80 -4.18 3.38
N TYR A 62 -7.97 -4.64 4.33
CA TYR A 62 -7.06 -5.78 4.16
C TYR A 62 -7.42 -6.94 5.10
N PRO A 63 -8.62 -7.53 5.00
CA PRO A 63 -8.98 -8.67 5.85
C PRO A 63 -8.02 -9.82 5.61
N PHE A 64 -7.62 -10.51 6.69
CA PHE A 64 -6.62 -11.58 6.63
C PHE A 64 -7.01 -12.73 5.70
N THR A 65 -8.31 -12.92 5.45
CA THR A 65 -8.86 -13.92 4.52
C THR A 65 -8.41 -13.71 3.08
N LEU A 66 -8.02 -12.48 2.68
CA LEU A 66 -7.44 -12.20 1.37
C LEU A 66 -5.93 -12.48 1.31
N TYR A 67 -5.29 -12.70 2.46
CA TYR A 67 -3.84 -12.86 2.60
C TYR A 67 -3.50 -14.18 3.32
N GLU A 68 -3.95 -15.30 2.74
CA GLU A 68 -3.72 -16.64 3.31
C GLU A 68 -2.24 -16.91 3.58
N SER A 69 -1.34 -16.41 2.74
CA SER A 69 0.12 -16.55 2.92
C SER A 69 0.68 -15.85 4.17
N LEU A 70 -0.10 -14.94 4.77
CA LEU A 70 0.21 -14.24 6.01
C LEU A 70 -0.57 -14.81 7.20
N CYS A 71 -1.30 -15.90 7.01
CA CYS A 71 -2.02 -16.59 8.06
C CYS A 71 -1.24 -17.84 8.51
N VAL A 72 -1.56 -18.31 9.71
CA VAL A 72 -1.06 -19.58 10.25
C VAL A 72 -2.25 -20.48 10.58
N ARG A 73 -2.02 -21.79 10.67
CA ARG A 73 -3.02 -22.70 11.25
C ARG A 73 -3.24 -22.30 12.70
N ASP A 74 -4.49 -22.35 13.17
CA ASP A 74 -4.81 -22.03 14.56
C ASP A 74 -3.93 -22.88 15.51
N PRO A 75 -3.10 -22.25 16.37
CA PRO A 75 -2.21 -22.98 17.27
C PRO A 75 -2.94 -23.93 18.24
N VAL A 76 -4.20 -23.63 18.56
CA VAL A 76 -5.06 -24.45 19.42
C VAL A 76 -5.72 -25.60 18.63
N GLY A 77 -5.61 -25.62 17.30
CA GLY A 77 -6.19 -26.66 16.45
C GLY A 77 -7.70 -26.53 16.26
N ARG A 78 -8.27 -25.33 16.47
CA ARG A 78 -9.71 -25.10 16.29
C ARG A 78 -10.11 -25.32 14.82
N LEU A 79 -11.21 -26.03 14.62
CA LEU A 79 -11.72 -26.40 13.30
C LEU A 79 -12.35 -25.18 12.58
N HIS A 80 -12.37 -25.24 11.26
CA HIS A 80 -12.97 -24.22 10.43
C HIS A 80 -14.51 -24.26 10.55
N PRO A 81 -15.19 -23.11 10.79
CA PRO A 81 -16.64 -23.08 11.02
C PRO A 81 -17.47 -23.75 9.91
N THR A 82 -17.01 -23.67 8.66
CA THR A 82 -17.69 -24.24 7.49
C THR A 82 -17.01 -25.47 6.90
N GLN A 83 -15.81 -25.85 7.38
CA GLN A 83 -15.06 -27.00 6.87
C GLN A 83 -14.58 -27.82 8.07
N PRO A 84 -15.44 -28.70 8.62
CA PRO A 84 -15.18 -29.36 9.90
C PRO A 84 -13.91 -30.24 9.91
N ASP A 85 -13.45 -30.71 8.75
CA ASP A 85 -12.24 -31.54 8.65
C ASP A 85 -10.93 -30.75 8.56
N LYS A 86 -10.99 -29.41 8.58
CA LYS A 86 -9.79 -28.56 8.45
C LYS A 86 -9.61 -27.64 9.65
N VAL A 87 -8.37 -27.54 10.12
CA VAL A 87 -7.96 -26.51 11.08
C VAL A 87 -8.11 -25.14 10.43
N ARG A 88 -8.74 -24.20 11.14
CA ARG A 88 -8.95 -22.85 10.62
C ARG A 88 -7.62 -22.10 10.47
N MET A 89 -7.56 -21.22 9.48
CA MET A 89 -6.46 -20.26 9.34
C MET A 89 -6.78 -19.02 10.16
N VAL A 90 -5.76 -18.49 10.85
CA VAL A 90 -5.86 -17.30 11.70
C VAL A 90 -4.80 -16.27 11.29
N PRO A 91 -5.07 -14.96 11.45
CA PRO A 91 -4.07 -13.94 11.15
C PRO A 91 -2.82 -14.14 11.99
N SER A 92 -1.64 -13.98 11.37
CA SER A 92 -0.37 -13.99 12.08
C SER A 92 0.11 -12.58 12.40
N ILE A 93 1.18 -12.47 13.18
CA ILE A 93 1.89 -11.20 13.40
C ILE A 93 2.37 -10.59 12.07
N ARG A 94 2.67 -11.41 11.05
CA ARG A 94 3.04 -10.92 9.69
C ARG A 94 1.89 -10.21 9.00
N TRP A 95 0.66 -10.67 9.21
CA TRP A 95 -0.52 -9.97 8.69
C TRP A 95 -0.70 -8.62 9.40
N LEU A 96 -0.56 -8.57 10.73
CA LEU A 96 -0.61 -7.33 11.49
C LEU A 96 0.47 -6.34 11.03
N GLN A 97 1.72 -6.81 10.86
CA GLN A 97 2.83 -6.03 10.31
C GLN A 97 2.48 -5.44 8.93
N MET A 98 1.88 -6.25 8.04
CA MET A 98 1.48 -5.80 6.71
C MET A 98 0.41 -4.70 6.78
N VAL A 99 -0.62 -4.86 7.62
CA VAL A 99 -1.70 -3.87 7.76
C VAL A 99 -1.16 -2.53 8.28
N VAL A 100 -0.39 -2.57 9.37
CA VAL A 100 0.21 -1.38 9.99
C VAL A 100 1.21 -0.70 9.05
N HIS A 101 2.02 -1.48 8.35
CA HIS A 101 2.96 -0.96 7.34
C HIS A 101 2.24 -0.21 6.22
N ARG A 102 1.11 -0.73 5.72
CA ARG A 102 0.34 -0.07 4.65
C ARG A 102 -0.31 1.22 5.11
N GLU A 103 -0.88 1.23 6.31
CA GLU A 103 -1.42 2.44 6.94
C GLU A 103 -0.36 3.53 7.01
N LYS A 104 0.80 3.21 7.59
CA LYS A 104 1.93 4.13 7.69
C LYS A 104 2.43 4.57 6.31
N THR A 105 2.61 3.65 5.38
CA THR A 105 3.12 3.97 4.03
C THR A 105 2.22 4.95 3.30
N ILE A 106 0.91 4.78 3.35
CA ILE A 106 -0.04 5.68 2.68
C ILE A 106 -0.02 7.05 3.33
N ARG A 107 -0.04 7.11 4.66
CA ARG A 107 0.12 8.37 5.41
C ARG A 107 1.40 9.10 5.04
N ASP A 108 2.53 8.38 4.99
CA ASP A 108 3.83 8.96 4.63
C ASP A 108 3.85 9.47 3.17
N ILE A 109 3.21 8.78 2.22
CA ILE A 109 3.07 9.26 0.83
C ILE A 109 2.32 10.60 0.81
N LEU A 110 1.16 10.67 1.47
CA LEU A 110 0.36 11.89 1.53
C LEU A 110 1.12 13.02 2.23
N ALA A 111 1.86 12.71 3.29
CA ALA A 111 2.67 13.69 4.01
C ALA A 111 3.88 14.17 3.22
N CYS A 112 4.47 13.34 2.35
CA CYS A 112 5.51 13.77 1.41
C CYS A 112 4.94 14.76 0.38
N LEU A 113 3.76 14.46 -0.17
CA LEU A 113 3.07 15.32 -1.13
C LEU A 113 2.66 16.66 -0.49
N ALA A 114 2.07 16.63 0.70
CA ALA A 114 1.65 17.82 1.43
C ALA A 114 2.83 18.76 1.74
N ARG A 115 3.98 18.22 2.17
CA ARG A 115 5.22 19.00 2.40
C ARG A 115 5.73 19.75 1.17
N GLN A 116 5.37 19.29 -0.02
CA GLN A 116 5.75 19.88 -1.30
C GLN A 116 4.60 20.70 -1.92
N GLY A 117 3.57 21.01 -1.13
CA GLY A 117 2.41 21.80 -1.56
C GLY A 117 1.37 21.00 -2.37
N HIS A 118 1.56 19.70 -2.56
CA HIS A 118 0.61 18.84 -3.27
C HIS A 118 -0.43 18.25 -2.32
N ARG A 119 -1.35 19.10 -1.83
CA ARG A 119 -2.40 18.68 -0.89
C ARG A 119 -3.50 17.86 -1.58
N THR A 120 -4.16 17.02 -0.81
CA THR A 120 -5.22 16.10 -1.26
C THR A 120 -6.39 16.11 -0.27
N PRO A 121 -7.62 15.77 -0.69
CA PRO A 121 -8.76 15.67 0.22
C PRO A 121 -8.54 14.58 1.29
N PRO A 122 -9.17 14.68 2.47
CA PRO A 122 -9.04 13.70 3.56
C PRO A 122 -9.39 12.25 3.13
N GLU A 123 -10.39 12.09 2.26
CA GLU A 123 -10.85 10.80 1.74
C GLU A 123 -9.81 10.11 0.85
N MET A 124 -8.75 10.81 0.45
CA MET A 124 -7.64 10.25 -0.32
C MET A 124 -6.99 9.09 0.43
N ASN A 125 -6.89 9.16 1.75
CA ASN A 125 -6.23 8.13 2.55
C ASN A 125 -6.94 6.76 2.37
N LEU A 126 -8.26 6.73 2.56
CA LEU A 126 -9.07 5.53 2.31
C LEU A 126 -9.00 5.08 0.85
N THR A 127 -9.03 6.04 -0.08
CA THR A 127 -8.97 5.76 -1.52
C THR A 127 -7.67 5.04 -1.90
N LEU A 128 -6.52 5.51 -1.41
CA LEU A 128 -5.22 4.89 -1.68
C LEU A 128 -5.10 3.51 -1.06
N LYS A 129 -5.76 3.24 0.07
CA LYS A 129 -5.85 1.88 0.64
C LYS A 129 -6.58 0.93 -0.30
N LYS A 130 -7.75 1.35 -0.81
CA LYS A 130 -8.50 0.57 -1.81
C LYS A 130 -7.67 0.36 -3.09
N MET A 131 -6.97 1.40 -3.54
CA MET A 131 -6.10 1.32 -4.70
C MET A 131 -4.96 0.30 -4.49
N TRP A 132 -4.32 0.29 -3.33
CA TRP A 132 -3.29 -0.70 -3.00
C TRP A 132 -3.88 -2.13 -3.02
N LEU A 133 -5.07 -2.34 -2.47
CA LEU A 133 -5.74 -3.64 -2.56
C LEU A 133 -5.89 -4.12 -4.02
N VAL A 134 -6.22 -3.23 -4.95
CA VAL A 134 -6.28 -3.56 -6.38
C VAL A 134 -4.90 -3.91 -6.94
N MET A 135 -3.84 -3.24 -6.47
CA MET A 135 -2.46 -3.54 -6.87
C MET A 135 -1.97 -4.92 -6.39
N ASP A 136 -2.60 -5.51 -5.37
CA ASP A 136 -2.31 -6.89 -4.94
C ASP A 136 -2.95 -7.95 -5.84
N ILE A 137 -3.90 -7.58 -6.69
CA ILE A 137 -4.55 -8.52 -7.60
C ILE A 137 -3.61 -8.81 -8.77
N ALA A 138 -3.31 -10.08 -8.99
CA ALA A 138 -2.34 -10.55 -9.97
C ALA A 138 -2.84 -10.53 -11.43
N THR A 139 -4.14 -10.32 -11.67
CA THR A 139 -4.74 -10.38 -13.02
C THR A 139 -5.54 -9.12 -13.35
N SER A 140 -5.40 -8.66 -14.59
CA SER A 140 -6.07 -7.49 -15.14
C SER A 140 -7.58 -7.64 -15.16
N ALA A 141 -8.08 -8.84 -15.50
CA ALA A 141 -9.51 -9.11 -15.52
C ALA A 141 -10.16 -8.90 -14.13
N ARG A 142 -9.52 -9.38 -13.07
CA ARG A 142 -10.02 -9.20 -11.69
C ARG A 142 -9.87 -7.76 -11.22
N ARG A 143 -8.78 -7.07 -11.57
CA ARG A 143 -8.64 -5.62 -11.28
C ARG A 143 -9.79 -4.83 -11.88
N VAL A 144 -10.09 -5.05 -13.16
CA VAL A 144 -11.24 -4.41 -13.85
C VAL A 144 -12.57 -4.75 -13.17
N GLN A 145 -12.80 -6.02 -12.81
CA GLN A 145 -14.02 -6.44 -12.11
C GLN A 145 -14.21 -5.70 -10.77
N VAL A 146 -13.15 -5.54 -9.99
CA VAL A 146 -13.19 -4.81 -8.72
C VAL A 146 -13.49 -3.33 -8.95
N MET A 147 -12.85 -2.70 -9.95
CA MET A 147 -13.11 -1.30 -10.30
C MET A 147 -14.56 -1.07 -10.73
N HIS A 148 -15.17 -2.03 -11.44
CA HIS A 148 -16.58 -1.97 -11.84
C HIS A 148 -17.57 -2.11 -10.68
N SER A 149 -17.15 -2.69 -9.56
CA SER A 149 -18.01 -2.98 -8.43
C SER A 149 -18.39 -1.72 -7.63
N ALA A 150 -19.41 -1.84 -6.78
CA ALA A 150 -19.82 -0.78 -5.87
C ALA A 150 -18.77 -0.42 -4.79
N TYR A 151 -17.70 -1.23 -4.67
CA TYR A 151 -16.60 -0.98 -3.74
C TYR A 151 -15.83 0.31 -4.07
N PHE A 152 -15.71 0.62 -5.37
CA PHE A 152 -15.17 1.88 -5.86
C PHE A 152 -16.31 2.83 -6.21
N THR A 153 -16.41 3.93 -5.49
CA THR A 153 -17.36 5.02 -5.73
C THR A 153 -16.82 5.98 -6.80
N ALA A 154 -17.67 6.86 -7.33
CA ALA A 154 -17.20 7.91 -8.25
C ALA A 154 -16.14 8.83 -7.59
N LEU A 155 -16.27 9.08 -6.28
CA LEU A 155 -15.29 9.85 -5.50
C LEU A 155 -13.94 9.12 -5.43
N ASP A 156 -13.93 7.79 -5.23
CA ASP A 156 -12.69 7.03 -5.24
C ASP A 156 -11.97 7.15 -6.60
N ILE A 157 -12.72 7.06 -7.72
CA ILE A 157 -12.15 7.20 -9.07
C ILE A 157 -11.60 8.62 -9.29
N PHE A 158 -12.32 9.64 -8.85
CA PHE A 158 -11.86 11.04 -8.89
C PHE A 158 -10.59 11.24 -8.08
N ASN A 159 -10.56 10.72 -6.85
CA ASN A 159 -9.41 10.83 -5.94
C ASN A 159 -8.17 10.12 -6.52
N ILE A 160 -8.29 8.93 -7.11
CA ILE A 160 -7.12 8.28 -7.73
C ILE A 160 -6.62 9.11 -8.93
N GLN A 161 -7.52 9.66 -9.76
CA GLN A 161 -7.12 10.55 -10.85
C GLN A 161 -6.40 11.80 -10.35
N MET A 162 -6.90 12.40 -9.28
CA MET A 162 -6.26 13.54 -8.63
C MET A 162 -4.89 13.18 -8.07
N PHE A 163 -4.74 12.00 -7.45
CA PHE A 163 -3.46 11.50 -6.97
C PHE A 163 -2.45 11.35 -8.12
N VAL A 164 -2.88 10.81 -9.27
CA VAL A 164 -2.08 10.74 -10.50
C VAL A 164 -1.61 12.13 -10.94
N VAL A 165 -2.52 13.12 -10.99
CA VAL A 165 -2.18 14.50 -11.35
C VAL A 165 -1.16 15.10 -10.37
N LYS A 166 -1.35 14.90 -9.05
CA LYS A 166 -0.41 15.40 -8.04
C LYS A 166 0.95 14.72 -8.12
N LEU A 167 1.02 13.44 -8.46
CA LEU A 167 2.28 12.75 -8.72
C LEU A 167 3.00 13.32 -9.94
N ASP A 168 2.27 13.64 -11.01
CA ASP A 168 2.88 14.25 -12.19
C ASP A 168 3.46 15.62 -11.92
N MET A 169 2.70 16.46 -11.21
CA MET A 169 3.19 17.76 -10.74
C MET A 169 4.41 17.62 -9.81
N ARG A 170 4.49 16.52 -9.07
CA ARG A 170 5.63 16.25 -8.19
C ARG A 170 6.87 15.79 -8.95
N PHE A 171 6.69 14.95 -9.98
CA PHE A 171 7.79 14.38 -10.75
C PHE A 171 8.30 15.27 -11.86
N ASN A 172 7.47 16.19 -12.33
CA ASN A 172 7.82 17.15 -13.37
C ASN A 172 7.93 18.54 -12.77
N ASP A 173 9.05 19.20 -13.02
CA ASP A 173 9.16 20.63 -12.79
C ASP A 173 8.24 21.36 -13.80
N PRO A 174 7.37 22.29 -13.36
CA PRO A 174 6.44 22.97 -14.25
C PRO A 174 7.12 23.95 -15.23
N ILE A 175 8.38 24.31 -14.99
CA ILE A 175 9.17 25.25 -15.79
C ILE A 175 10.16 24.49 -16.68
N ASP A 176 10.98 23.61 -16.08
CA ASP A 176 12.12 22.98 -16.75
C ASP A 176 12.01 21.44 -16.86
N GLY A 177 10.87 20.87 -16.45
CA GLY A 177 10.69 19.43 -16.38
C GLY A 177 10.55 18.79 -17.77
N PRO A 178 10.94 17.52 -17.94
CA PRO A 178 10.84 16.81 -19.22
C PRO A 178 9.38 16.60 -19.68
N GLY A 179 8.40 16.83 -18.79
CA GLY A 179 6.97 16.63 -19.08
C GLY A 179 6.62 15.16 -19.31
N GLU A 180 7.46 14.25 -18.81
CA GLU A 180 7.35 12.82 -19.04
C GLU A 180 6.57 12.12 -17.92
N ASP A 181 5.96 10.99 -18.26
CA ASP A 181 5.18 10.19 -17.32
C ASP A 181 5.81 8.83 -16.97
N HIS A 182 7.03 8.56 -17.45
CA HIS A 182 7.73 7.30 -17.23
C HIS A 182 7.89 6.98 -15.74
N LEU A 183 8.29 7.95 -14.92
CA LEU A 183 8.50 7.73 -13.49
C LEU A 183 7.18 7.41 -12.76
N ARG A 184 6.09 8.12 -13.10
CA ARG A 184 4.74 7.82 -12.58
C ARG A 184 4.33 6.40 -12.96
N LYS A 185 4.40 6.05 -14.24
CA LYS A 185 4.04 4.72 -14.75
C LYS A 185 4.87 3.63 -14.09
N LEU A 186 6.18 3.84 -13.97
CA LEU A 186 7.09 2.89 -13.34
C LEU A 186 6.70 2.64 -11.88
N MET A 187 6.46 3.70 -11.10
CA MET A 187 6.13 3.60 -9.67
C MET A 187 4.75 2.97 -9.44
N LEU A 188 3.74 3.36 -10.23
CA LEU A 188 2.39 2.76 -10.16
C LEU A 188 2.32 1.36 -10.77
N GLY A 189 3.33 0.97 -11.55
CA GLY A 189 3.52 -0.38 -12.09
C GLY A 189 4.15 -1.36 -11.11
N GLN A 190 4.75 -0.87 -10.02
CA GLN A 190 5.34 -1.75 -9.02
C GLN A 190 4.27 -2.50 -8.20
N ARG A 191 4.72 -3.53 -7.46
CA ARG A 191 3.85 -4.25 -6.53
C ARG A 191 3.59 -3.41 -5.27
N GLY A 192 2.42 -2.79 -5.23
CA GLY A 192 1.99 -1.92 -4.12
C GLY A 192 2.68 -0.56 -4.12
N LEU A 193 2.43 0.24 -3.08
CA LEU A 193 2.89 1.63 -3.00
C LEU A 193 4.19 1.85 -2.21
N THR A 194 4.77 0.78 -1.64
CA THR A 194 6.05 0.90 -0.91
C THR A 194 7.18 1.47 -1.76
N PRO A 195 7.39 1.06 -3.03
CA PRO A 195 8.44 1.65 -3.87
C PRO A 195 8.25 3.16 -4.09
N LEU A 196 7.02 3.58 -4.37
CA LEU A 196 6.66 5.00 -4.49
C LEU A 196 6.97 5.78 -3.21
N CYS A 197 6.59 5.24 -2.04
CA CYS A 197 6.89 5.87 -0.76
C CYS A 197 8.39 6.03 -0.54
N LYS A 198 9.19 5.00 -0.84
CA LYS A 198 10.65 5.07 -0.72
C LYS A 198 11.27 6.11 -1.65
N LEU A 199 10.78 6.23 -2.89
CA LEU A 199 11.17 7.29 -3.82
C LEU A 199 10.85 8.68 -3.24
N LEU A 200 9.62 8.88 -2.74
CA LEU A 200 9.17 10.18 -2.20
C LEU A 200 9.93 10.58 -0.92
N LYS A 201 10.19 9.61 -0.02
CA LYS A 201 11.00 9.80 1.20
C LYS A 201 12.50 9.91 0.92
N ARG A 202 12.94 9.71 -0.34
CA ARG A 202 14.36 9.66 -0.74
C ARG A 202 15.17 8.61 0.03
N THR A 203 14.54 7.50 0.41
CA THR A 203 15.20 6.35 1.08
C THR A 203 15.58 5.24 0.10
N ARG A 204 15.09 5.32 -1.14
CA ARG A 204 15.48 4.49 -2.28
C ARG A 204 15.22 5.27 -3.57
N PHE A 205 15.78 4.83 -4.68
CA PHE A 205 15.74 5.49 -5.98
C PHE A 205 16.40 6.86 -5.94
N THR A 206 17.47 6.98 -5.14
CA THR A 206 18.28 8.22 -5.03
C THR A 206 19.24 8.36 -6.19
N GLU A 207 19.62 7.26 -6.83
CA GLU A 207 20.52 7.21 -7.96
C GLU A 207 19.78 6.81 -9.24
N THR A 208 20.20 7.38 -10.36
CA THR A 208 19.62 7.09 -11.68
C THR A 208 19.73 5.61 -12.05
N GLU A 209 20.82 4.94 -11.64
CA GLU A 209 21.02 3.51 -11.88
C GLU A 209 19.91 2.65 -11.27
N GLU A 210 19.45 2.97 -10.07
CA GLU A 210 18.35 2.24 -9.41
C GLU A 210 17.04 2.38 -10.18
N ILE A 211 16.75 3.59 -10.69
CA ILE A 211 15.56 3.87 -11.49
C ILE A 211 15.63 3.14 -12.82
N ILE A 212 16.78 3.21 -13.50
CA ILE A 212 16.98 2.49 -14.78
C ILE A 212 16.84 0.99 -14.57
N LYS A 213 17.45 0.42 -13.52
CA LYS A 213 17.30 -1.02 -13.22
C LYS A 213 15.85 -1.41 -12.92
N ALA A 214 15.05 -0.52 -12.33
CA ALA A 214 13.64 -0.76 -12.12
C ALA A 214 12.84 -0.67 -13.43
N ALA A 215 13.14 0.31 -14.29
CA ALA A 215 12.55 0.44 -15.62
C ALA A 215 12.86 -0.78 -16.50
N VAL A 216 14.12 -1.24 -16.49
CA VAL A 216 14.57 -2.43 -17.23
C VAL A 216 13.78 -3.68 -16.81
N ARG A 217 13.51 -3.86 -15.52
CA ARG A 217 12.67 -4.98 -15.05
C ARG A 217 11.20 -4.83 -15.41
N TYR A 218 10.71 -3.59 -15.56
CA TYR A 218 9.28 -3.33 -15.69
C TYR A 218 8.76 -3.62 -17.10
N ASP A 219 9.20 -2.88 -18.11
CA ASP A 219 8.61 -2.89 -19.46
C ASP A 219 9.64 -2.75 -20.60
N TRP A 220 10.93 -3.02 -20.32
CA TRP A 220 11.97 -2.93 -21.33
C TRP A 220 11.85 -3.99 -22.43
N GLU A 221 11.81 -3.54 -23.68
CA GLU A 221 11.73 -4.41 -24.83
C GLU A 221 13.12 -4.93 -25.24
N VAL A 222 13.36 -6.22 -25.02
CA VAL A 222 14.62 -6.87 -25.39
C VAL A 222 14.56 -7.34 -26.85
N LYS A 223 15.49 -6.84 -27.67
CA LYS A 223 15.69 -7.33 -29.04
C LYS A 223 15.90 -8.85 -29.06
N PRO A 224 15.40 -9.57 -30.08
CA PRO A 224 15.48 -11.04 -30.13
C PRO A 224 16.89 -11.61 -29.90
N GLU A 225 17.90 -10.93 -30.43
CA GLU A 225 19.32 -11.26 -30.32
C GLU A 225 19.89 -11.19 -28.89
N HIS A 226 19.25 -10.41 -27.99
CA HIS A 226 19.75 -10.13 -26.65
C HIS A 226 19.00 -10.86 -25.53
N ARG A 227 18.00 -11.69 -25.86
CA ARG A 227 17.09 -12.33 -24.88
C ARG A 227 17.75 -13.26 -23.87
N GLN A 228 18.99 -13.69 -24.11
CA GLN A 228 19.73 -14.58 -23.19
C GLN A 228 20.80 -13.85 -22.38
N TYR A 229 20.98 -12.54 -22.60
CA TYR A 229 22.01 -11.76 -21.94
C TYR A 229 21.44 -10.96 -20.79
N SER A 230 22.22 -10.85 -19.71
CA SER A 230 21.90 -9.94 -18.62
C SER A 230 22.10 -8.49 -19.05
N ILE A 231 21.23 -7.60 -18.56
CA ILE A 231 21.33 -6.15 -18.78
C ILE A 231 21.54 -5.51 -17.42
N MET A 232 22.63 -4.78 -17.21
CA MET A 232 22.96 -4.13 -15.93
C MET A 232 22.94 -5.09 -14.72
N GLY A 233 23.37 -6.34 -14.93
CA GLY A 233 23.36 -7.38 -13.91
C GLY A 233 21.98 -7.97 -13.59
N ILE A 234 20.95 -7.61 -14.37
CA ILE A 234 19.60 -8.16 -14.25
C ILE A 234 19.53 -9.47 -15.05
N PRO A 235 19.10 -10.59 -14.44
CA PRO A 235 18.92 -11.85 -15.15
C PRO A 235 17.91 -11.72 -16.29
N PRO A 236 18.11 -12.38 -17.45
CA PRO A 236 17.21 -12.27 -18.60
C PRO A 236 15.73 -12.54 -18.29
N GLU A 237 15.45 -13.44 -17.36
CA GLU A 237 14.10 -13.80 -16.90
C GLU A 237 13.36 -12.69 -16.14
N GLU A 238 14.07 -11.66 -15.67
CA GLU A 238 13.48 -10.52 -14.96
C GLU A 238 13.30 -9.29 -15.86
N ILE A 239 13.81 -9.30 -17.09
CA ILE A 239 13.84 -8.11 -17.96
C ILE A 239 12.49 -7.94 -18.68
N GLY A 240 11.88 -6.76 -18.54
CA GLY A 240 10.67 -6.39 -19.27
C GLY A 240 9.42 -7.21 -18.92
N VAL A 241 9.42 -7.94 -17.80
CA VAL A 241 8.30 -8.81 -17.41
C VAL A 241 7.46 -8.23 -16.27
N GLY A 242 7.96 -7.23 -15.54
CA GLY A 242 7.30 -6.70 -14.34
C GLY A 242 5.90 -6.14 -14.61
N HIS A 243 5.65 -5.66 -15.83
CA HIS A 243 4.34 -5.16 -16.27
C HIS A 243 3.33 -6.26 -16.65
N LEU A 244 3.70 -7.54 -16.60
CA LEU A 244 2.83 -8.67 -16.98
C LEU A 244 2.08 -9.25 -15.77
N GLU A 245 0.94 -9.89 -16.04
CA GLU A 245 0.12 -10.57 -15.02
C GLU A 245 0.95 -11.54 -14.17
N GLY A 246 0.57 -11.72 -12.91
CA GLY A 246 1.34 -12.51 -11.95
C GLY A 246 2.72 -11.96 -11.66
N TRP A 247 2.96 -10.67 -11.93
CA TRP A 247 4.24 -9.98 -11.78
C TRP A 247 5.36 -10.68 -12.58
N GLY A 248 5.11 -10.88 -13.88
CA GLY A 248 6.07 -11.49 -14.82
C GLY A 248 5.87 -12.98 -15.10
N LYS A 249 4.85 -13.61 -14.51
CA LYS A 249 4.53 -15.03 -14.77
C LYS A 249 3.54 -15.23 -15.91
N GLY A 250 2.75 -14.21 -16.22
CA GLY A 250 1.76 -14.19 -17.28
C GLY A 250 2.31 -13.61 -18.59
N ARG A 251 1.42 -13.44 -19.57
CA ARG A 251 1.74 -12.87 -20.89
C ARG A 251 0.97 -11.59 -21.22
N VAL A 252 -0.05 -11.29 -20.42
CA VAL A 252 -0.94 -10.15 -20.61
C VAL A 252 -0.44 -9.00 -19.74
N HIS A 253 -0.57 -7.77 -20.21
CA HIS A 253 -0.28 -6.59 -19.41
C HIS A 253 -1.17 -6.54 -18.15
N LEU A 254 -0.54 -6.32 -17.00
CA LEU A 254 -1.18 -6.09 -15.72
C LEU A 254 -1.50 -4.61 -15.56
N TYR A 255 -2.78 -4.24 -15.68
CA TYR A 255 -3.19 -2.83 -15.69
C TYR A 255 -2.79 -2.11 -14.42
N ARG A 256 -2.13 -0.96 -14.59
CA ARG A 256 -1.77 -0.05 -13.51
C ARG A 256 -2.99 0.71 -13.00
N PRO A 257 -2.94 1.25 -11.76
CA PRO A 257 -4.01 2.09 -11.22
C PRO A 257 -4.43 3.26 -12.13
N ASP A 258 -3.48 3.96 -12.76
CA ASP A 258 -3.77 5.09 -13.66
C ASP A 258 -4.56 4.65 -14.90
N GLU A 259 -4.23 3.50 -15.48
CA GLU A 259 -4.96 2.94 -16.62
C GLU A 259 -6.37 2.47 -16.25
N LEU A 260 -6.51 1.85 -15.07
CA LEU A 260 -7.79 1.36 -14.57
C LEU A 260 -8.78 2.50 -14.33
N VAL A 261 -8.30 3.61 -13.78
CA VAL A 261 -9.12 4.79 -13.48
C VAL A 261 -9.63 5.46 -14.73
N VAL A 262 -8.78 5.64 -15.75
CA VAL A 262 -9.22 6.20 -17.04
C VAL A 262 -10.34 5.36 -17.65
N ARG A 263 -10.18 4.03 -17.67
CA ARG A 263 -11.19 3.11 -18.19
C ARG A 263 -12.50 3.20 -17.43
N GLU A 264 -12.42 3.20 -16.09
CA GLU A 264 -13.61 3.22 -15.24
C GLU A 264 -14.33 4.57 -15.28
N ALA A 265 -13.59 5.68 -15.39
CA ALA A 265 -14.13 7.01 -15.56
C ALA A 265 -14.92 7.16 -16.87
N VAL A 266 -14.39 6.62 -17.98
CA VAL A 266 -15.09 6.59 -19.27
C VAL A 266 -16.37 5.76 -19.17
N ARG A 267 -16.31 4.57 -18.56
CA ARG A 267 -17.48 3.69 -18.37
C ARG A 267 -18.60 4.37 -17.59
N ARG A 268 -18.24 5.10 -16.52
CA ARG A 268 -19.18 5.83 -15.65
C ARG A 268 -19.56 7.23 -16.17
N ARG A 269 -18.95 7.69 -17.27
CA ARG A 269 -19.14 9.03 -17.83
C ARG A 269 -18.86 10.15 -16.82
N LEU A 270 -17.79 10.02 -16.03
CA LEU A 270 -17.41 11.01 -15.01
C LEU A 270 -16.74 12.27 -15.57
N ASP A 271 -16.40 12.26 -16.86
CA ASP A 271 -15.80 13.39 -17.59
C ASP A 271 -14.59 14.05 -16.89
N LEU A 272 -13.72 13.22 -16.29
CA LEU A 272 -12.60 13.67 -15.45
C LEU A 272 -11.62 14.63 -16.16
N LYS A 273 -11.56 14.60 -17.50
CA LYS A 273 -10.76 15.54 -18.29
C LYS A 273 -11.11 17.01 -18.00
N ASN A 274 -12.39 17.32 -17.73
CA ASN A 274 -12.82 18.68 -17.43
C ASN A 274 -12.44 19.11 -16.00
N HIS A 275 -12.03 18.17 -15.16
CA HIS A 275 -11.69 18.40 -13.77
C HIS A 275 -10.18 18.48 -13.51
N ILE A 276 -9.32 18.21 -14.52
CA ILE A 276 -7.86 18.17 -14.35
C ILE A 276 -7.32 19.51 -13.81
N MET A 277 -7.80 20.65 -14.32
CA MET A 277 -7.40 21.97 -13.81
C MET A 277 -7.77 22.13 -12.33
N GLY A 278 -8.98 21.71 -11.93
CA GLY A 278 -9.41 21.71 -10.55
C GLY A 278 -8.54 20.79 -9.66
N MET A 279 -8.15 19.63 -10.18
CA MET A 279 -7.25 18.70 -9.47
C MET A 279 -5.85 19.31 -9.26
N MET A 280 -5.32 20.01 -10.26
CA MET A 280 -4.04 20.71 -10.15
C MET A 280 -4.09 21.79 -9.07
N LEU A 281 -5.11 22.66 -9.11
CA LEU A 281 -5.27 23.81 -8.21
C LEU A 281 -5.71 23.44 -6.78
N TRP A 282 -6.26 22.25 -6.58
CA TRP A 282 -6.76 21.85 -5.26
C TRP A 282 -5.69 21.95 -4.18
N GLY A 283 -6.06 22.59 -3.08
CA GLY A 283 -5.22 22.72 -1.89
C GLY A 283 -4.09 23.75 -2.00
N TYR A 284 -3.95 24.43 -3.15
CA TYR A 284 -3.15 25.64 -3.23
C TYR A 284 -3.95 26.86 -2.76
N VAL A 285 -5.19 26.99 -3.22
CA VAL A 285 -6.05 28.15 -2.96
C VAL A 285 -7.34 27.72 -2.29
N ASP A 286 -7.72 28.42 -1.24
CA ASP A 286 -9.04 28.30 -0.62
C ASP A 286 -10.12 28.79 -1.59
N PRO A 287 -11.11 27.96 -1.98
CA PRO A 287 -12.14 28.36 -2.92
C PRO A 287 -13.06 29.48 -2.41
N VAL A 288 -13.15 29.68 -1.09
CA VAL A 288 -13.98 30.71 -0.46
C VAL A 288 -13.18 32.00 -0.25
N THR A 289 -11.97 31.89 0.32
CA THR A 289 -11.19 33.08 0.69
C THR A 289 -10.24 33.55 -0.41
N GLY A 290 -9.97 32.73 -1.43
CA GLY A 290 -9.05 33.03 -2.52
C GLY A 290 -7.58 33.15 -2.08
N LYS A 291 -7.27 32.77 -0.83
CA LYS A 291 -5.93 32.84 -0.25
C LYS A 291 -5.22 31.50 -0.36
N ASP A 292 -3.90 31.54 -0.33
CA ASP A 292 -3.09 30.35 -0.25
C ASP A 292 -3.36 29.59 1.05
N THR A 293 -3.57 28.28 0.93
CA THR A 293 -3.80 27.41 2.09
C THR A 293 -2.53 26.64 2.43
N PRO A 294 -1.84 26.97 3.53
CA PRO A 294 -0.68 26.20 3.96
C PRO A 294 -1.08 24.78 4.36
N ALA A 295 -0.16 23.83 4.20
CA ALA A 295 -0.35 22.47 4.71
C ALA A 295 -0.45 22.48 6.24
N THR A 296 -1.32 21.65 6.80
CA THR A 296 -1.43 21.52 8.26
C THR A 296 -0.35 20.61 8.81
N GLU A 297 -0.02 20.74 10.11
CA GLU A 297 0.95 19.86 10.77
C GLU A 297 0.51 18.39 10.72
N GLU A 298 -0.81 18.15 10.81
CA GLU A 298 -1.40 16.81 10.70
C GLU A 298 -1.20 16.21 9.30
N GLU A 299 -1.41 17.00 8.24
CA GLU A 299 -1.16 16.57 6.85
C GLU A 299 0.32 16.28 6.62
N MET A 300 1.19 17.05 7.25
CA MET A 300 2.63 16.85 7.17
C MET A 300 3.12 15.75 8.12
N TYR A 301 2.31 15.15 8.98
CA TYR A 301 2.83 14.21 9.95
C TYR A 301 3.37 12.91 9.32
N MET A 302 4.67 12.66 9.47
CA MET A 302 5.30 11.36 9.21
C MET A 302 5.69 10.77 10.54
N SER A 303 5.41 9.48 10.73
CA SER A 303 5.93 8.80 11.92
C SER A 303 7.40 8.47 11.67
N ASP A 304 8.26 8.80 12.62
CA ASP A 304 9.65 8.37 12.58
C ASP A 304 9.72 6.89 12.22
N ASP A 305 10.47 6.58 11.16
CA ASP A 305 10.95 5.21 11.01
C ASP A 305 11.85 5.02 12.22
N GLY A 306 11.55 4.02 13.06
CA GLY A 306 12.48 3.56 14.09
C GLY A 306 13.72 2.91 13.45
N SER A 307 14.29 3.54 12.42
CA SER A 307 15.59 3.26 11.85
C SER A 307 16.63 3.59 12.91
N LYS A 308 16.77 2.66 13.85
CA LYS A 308 18.12 2.32 14.32
C LYS A 308 18.81 1.65 13.14
N GLU A 309 19.95 2.21 12.80
CA GLU A 309 21.00 1.64 11.95
C GLU A 309 21.21 0.14 12.20
#